data_AF-A0A5C6P2E4-F1
#
_entry.id   AF-A0A5C6P2E4-F1
#
_cell.length_a   1.000
_cell.length_b   1.000
_cell.length_c   1.000
_cell.angle_alpha   90.00
_cell.angle_beta   90.00
_cell.angle_gamma   90.00
#
_symmetry.space_group_name_H-M   'P 1'
#
loop_
_entity.id
_entity.type
_entity.pdbx_description
1 polymer ?
#
loop_
_entity_poly.entity_id
_entity_poly.type
_entity_poly.pdbx_seq_one_letter_code
_entity_poly.pdbx_strand_id
1 'polypeptide(L)'
;MLGDVPSLLSSSISMIVRCLEPDTTYMFRLWAVDNTGRRSSPSEVTIKTPCPTVDDVKAQEIAEKIYNLFNGYTSGKEQQTAYNTLMDLGAPTLHRVLYHYNLRYESFGEFTWRCEDELGPSLARLSTMIYCCASGDWWVQQTCGLAEWAQKASLILSQLEELSPWCKGLLQEPKIGLRRMSLKFLSCRYTDTKVFGISWLGMGPDVHKACDLQTLTVMYNDYGEPKEL
;
A
#
# COMPACT_ATOMS: atom_id res chain seq x y z
N MET A 1 20.56 -6.50 5.62
CA MET A 1 21.97 -6.85 5.34
C MET A 1 22.83 -5.68 5.78
N LEU A 2 23.94 -5.94 6.46
CA LEU A 2 24.89 -4.91 6.93
C LEU A 2 26.06 -4.83 5.95
N GLY A 3 26.39 -3.62 5.52
CA GLY A 3 27.50 -3.34 4.60
C GLY A 3 28.42 -2.30 5.22
N ASP A 4 29.71 -2.58 5.27
CA ASP A 4 30.74 -1.63 5.69
C ASP A 4 31.39 -1.07 4.42
N VAL A 5 31.50 0.25 4.29
CA VAL A 5 32.24 0.87 3.17
C VAL A 5 33.65 1.13 3.70
N PRO A 6 34.70 0.49 3.16
CA PRO A 6 36.06 0.78 3.58
C PRO A 6 36.47 2.13 2.98
N SER A 7 36.31 3.20 3.76
CA SER A 7 37.04 4.45 3.53
C SER A 7 38.20 4.49 4.51
N LEU A 8 39.39 4.86 4.02
CA LEU A 8 40.70 4.75 4.70
C LEU A 8 40.84 5.48 6.05
N LEU A 9 39.80 6.15 6.55
CA LEU A 9 39.82 6.90 7.82
C LEU A 9 38.50 6.86 8.62
N SER A 10 37.44 6.21 8.13
CA SER A 10 36.21 5.98 8.90
C SER A 10 35.48 4.73 8.42
N SER A 11 35.20 3.81 9.35
CA SER A 11 34.35 2.65 9.12
C SER A 11 32.89 3.11 9.11
N SER A 12 32.34 3.43 7.93
CA SER A 12 30.93 3.77 7.80
C SER A 12 30.10 2.50 7.67
N ILE A 13 29.32 2.20 8.73
CA ILE A 13 28.39 1.08 8.75
C ILE A 13 27.08 1.51 8.09
N SER A 14 26.63 0.74 7.10
CA SER A 14 25.36 0.91 6.42
C SER A 14 24.48 -0.33 6.60
N MET A 15 23.16 -0.14 6.65
CA MET A 15 22.20 -1.22 6.69
C MET A 15 21.07 -0.96 5.70
N ILE A 16 20.71 -1.97 4.92
CA ILE A 16 19.51 -1.95 4.09
C ILE A 16 18.49 -2.92 4.69
N VAL A 17 17.32 -2.37 4.99
CA VAL A 17 16.12 -3.09 5.40
C VAL A 17 15.21 -3.22 4.19
N ARG A 18 14.72 -4.44 3.94
CA ARG A 18 13.80 -4.77 2.84
C ARG A 18 12.51 -5.33 3.43
N CYS A 19 11.48 -5.42 2.60
CA CYS A 19 10.18 -5.98 2.99
C CYS A 19 9.49 -5.17 4.11
N LEU A 20 9.70 -3.85 4.11
CA LEU A 20 8.91 -2.93 4.92
C LEU A 20 7.52 -2.78 4.29
N GLU A 21 6.50 -2.55 5.12
CA GLU A 21 5.16 -2.25 4.65
C GLU A 21 5.13 -0.83 4.05
N PRO A 22 4.45 -0.63 2.91
CA PRO A 22 4.28 0.70 2.32
C PRO A 22 3.35 1.57 3.19
N ASP A 23 3.43 2.89 3.01
CA ASP A 23 2.64 3.89 3.75
C ASP A 23 2.70 3.78 5.29
N THR A 24 3.80 3.27 5.83
CA THR A 24 3.99 3.01 7.26
C THR A 24 5.18 3.80 7.81
N THR A 25 5.01 4.39 8.99
CA THR A 25 6.07 5.14 9.67
C THR A 25 6.88 4.22 10.56
N TYR A 26 8.17 4.07 10.27
CA TYR A 26 9.11 3.28 11.06
C TYR A 26 10.06 4.17 11.84
N MET A 27 10.38 3.76 13.07
CA MET A 27 11.39 4.39 13.92
C MET A 27 12.56 3.43 14.11
N PHE A 28 13.72 3.81 13.60
CA PHE A 28 14.96 3.05 13.73
C PHE A 28 15.79 3.62 14.87
N ARG A 29 16.20 2.76 15.82
CA ARG A 29 17.08 3.13 16.93
C ARG A 29 18.40 2.38 16.81
N LEU A 30 19.52 3.10 16.95
CA LEU A 30 20.87 2.57 16.91
C LEU A 30 21.64 2.96 18.16
N TRP A 31 22.35 2.02 18.76
CA TRP A 31 23.31 2.28 19.84
C TRP A 31 24.56 1.43 19.63
N ALA A 32 25.71 1.94 20.05
CA ALA A 32 26.95 1.20 20.08
C ALA A 32 27.07 0.41 21.39
N VAL A 33 27.80 -0.70 21.35
CA VAL A 33 28.16 -1.50 22.52
C VAL A 33 29.67 -1.64 22.55
N ASP A 34 30.31 -1.29 23.67
CA ASP A 34 31.75 -1.42 23.84
C ASP A 34 32.17 -2.85 24.27
N ASN A 35 33.48 -3.12 24.30
CA ASN A 35 34.04 -4.42 24.73
C ASN A 35 33.73 -4.76 26.20
N THR A 36 33.30 -3.79 27.00
CA THR A 36 32.88 -3.99 28.39
C THR A 36 31.37 -4.22 28.53
N GLY A 37 30.63 -4.21 27.40
CA GLY A 37 29.18 -4.38 27.35
C GLY A 37 28.38 -3.10 27.65
N ARG A 38 29.02 -1.94 27.77
CA ARG A 38 28.34 -0.65 28.00
C ARG A 38 27.74 -0.16 26.69
N ARG A 39 26.55 0.44 26.80
CA ARG A 39 25.80 0.99 25.67
C ARG A 39 26.02 2.49 25.56
N SER A 40 26.17 3.00 24.34
CA SER A 40 26.12 4.43 24.07
C SER A 40 24.71 4.99 24.28
N SER A 41 24.58 6.32 24.23
CA SER A 41 23.27 6.94 24.01
C SER A 41 22.68 6.45 22.67
N PRO A 42 21.35 6.25 22.61
CA PRO A 42 20.68 5.84 21.37
C PRO A 42 20.57 7.02 20.40
N SER A 43 20.71 6.72 19.11
CA SER A 43 20.35 7.61 18.00
C SER A 43 19.07 7.11 17.35
N GLU A 44 18.11 7.98 17.06
CA GLU A 44 16.80 7.61 16.53
C GLU A 44 16.52 8.34 15.21
N VAL A 45 15.97 7.62 14.24
CA VAL A 45 15.57 8.16 12.93
C VAL A 45 14.17 7.65 12.60
N THR A 46 13.26 8.56 12.30
CA THR A 46 11.88 8.24 11.90
C THR A 46 11.71 8.50 10.41
N ILE A 47 11.30 7.48 9.67
CA ILE A 47 11.10 7.53 8.22
C ILE A 47 9.73 6.96 7.89
N LYS A 48 9.03 7.62 6.97
CA LYS A 48 7.80 7.10 6.37
C LYS A 48 8.12 6.39 5.05
N THR A 49 7.63 5.16 4.87
CA THR A 49 7.76 4.44 3.61
C THR A 49 6.84 5.06 2.54
N PRO A 50 7.24 5.01 1.24
CA PRO A 50 6.42 5.56 0.16
C PRO A 50 5.10 4.81 0.00
N CYS A 51 4.15 5.42 -0.71
CA CYS A 51 2.91 4.76 -1.08
C CYS A 51 3.17 3.51 -1.94
N PRO A 52 2.29 2.51 -1.88
CA PRO A 52 2.36 1.38 -2.79
C PRO A 52 2.39 1.83 -4.25
N THR A 53 3.13 1.11 -5.08
CA THR A 53 3.23 1.45 -6.50
C THR A 53 1.91 1.20 -7.23
N VAL A 54 1.50 2.12 -8.09
CA VAL A 54 0.25 2.02 -8.86
C VAL A 54 0.56 2.13 -10.35
N ASP A 55 -0.13 1.30 -11.14
CA ASP A 55 -0.14 1.39 -12.59
C ASP A 55 -1.35 2.26 -13.01
N ASP A 56 -1.05 3.51 -13.39
CA ASP A 56 -2.07 4.53 -13.70
C ASP A 56 -2.87 4.18 -14.96
N VAL A 57 -2.22 3.58 -15.97
CA VAL A 57 -2.87 3.17 -17.22
C VAL A 57 -3.86 2.05 -16.94
N LYS A 58 -3.42 1.04 -16.18
CA LYS A 58 -4.30 -0.06 -15.77
C LYS A 58 -5.47 0.42 -14.93
N ALA A 59 -5.24 1.38 -14.01
CA ALA A 59 -6.31 1.95 -13.20
C ALA A 59 -7.36 2.68 -14.07
N GLN A 60 -6.93 3.41 -15.10
CA GLN A 60 -7.84 4.06 -16.04
C GLN A 60 -8.67 3.04 -16.83
N GLU A 61 -8.05 1.98 -17.36
CA GLU A 61 -8.76 0.91 -18.07
C GLU A 61 -9.82 0.23 -17.19
N ILE A 62 -9.50 0.00 -15.91
CA ILE A 62 -10.44 -0.57 -14.95
C ILE A 62 -11.60 0.40 -14.70
N ALA A 63 -11.35 1.70 -14.55
CA ALA A 63 -12.41 2.70 -14.37
C ALA A 63 -13.41 2.69 -15.54
N GLU A 64 -12.91 2.65 -16.78
CA GLU A 64 -13.75 2.55 -17.98
C GLU A 64 -14.54 1.22 -18.02
N LYS A 65 -13.89 0.11 -17.65
CA LYS A 65 -14.55 -1.20 -17.56
C LYS A 65 -15.68 -1.19 -16.53
N ILE A 66 -15.45 -0.61 -15.35
CA ILE A 66 -16.45 -0.54 -14.27
C ILE A 66 -17.63 0.35 -14.69
N TYR A 67 -17.37 1.49 -15.32
CA TYR A 67 -18.44 2.34 -15.87
C TYR A 67 -19.32 1.57 -16.87
N ASN A 68 -18.71 0.82 -17.79
CA ASN A 68 -19.46 0.01 -18.76
C ASN A 68 -20.28 -1.10 -18.08
N LEU A 69 -19.74 -1.73 -17.02
CA LEU A 69 -20.47 -2.74 -16.24
C LEU A 69 -21.64 -2.14 -15.46
N PHE A 70 -21.50 -0.93 -14.90
CA PHE A 70 -22.58 -0.22 -14.20
C PHE A 70 -23.65 0.30 -15.14
N ASN A 71 -23.31 0.62 -16.39
CA ASN A 71 -24.30 0.98 -17.41
C ASN A 71 -24.88 -0.24 -18.15
N GLY A 72 -24.30 -1.42 -17.98
CA GLY A 72 -24.85 -2.72 -18.39
C GLY A 72 -26.04 -3.08 -17.49
N TYR A 73 -27.16 -2.39 -17.66
CA TYR A 73 -28.24 -2.26 -16.67
C TYR A 73 -29.03 -3.55 -16.29
N THR A 74 -28.58 -4.78 -16.56
CA THR A 74 -29.52 -5.94 -16.53
C THR A 74 -28.96 -7.33 -16.23
N SER A 75 -27.76 -7.49 -15.64
CA SER A 75 -27.28 -8.83 -15.29
C SER A 75 -26.60 -8.92 -13.93
N GLY A 76 -27.10 -9.81 -13.06
CA GLY A 76 -26.41 -10.16 -11.81
C GLY A 76 -24.98 -10.71 -12.04
N LYS A 77 -24.68 -11.20 -13.26
CA LYS A 77 -23.33 -11.60 -13.66
C LYS A 77 -22.39 -10.40 -13.81
N GLU A 78 -22.87 -9.27 -14.35
CA GLU A 78 -22.08 -8.05 -14.52
C GLU A 78 -21.81 -7.41 -13.16
N GLN A 79 -22.80 -7.37 -12.27
CA GLN A 79 -22.63 -6.93 -10.88
C GLN A 79 -21.57 -7.77 -10.15
N GLN A 80 -21.64 -9.11 -10.25
CA GLN A 80 -20.65 -9.98 -9.62
C GLN A 80 -19.25 -9.80 -10.24
N THR A 81 -19.18 -9.56 -11.55
CA THR A 81 -17.91 -9.31 -12.25
C THR A 81 -17.29 -7.98 -11.82
N ALA A 82 -18.10 -6.93 -11.66
CA ALA A 82 -17.67 -5.64 -11.15
C ALA A 82 -17.16 -5.76 -9.71
N TYR A 83 -17.93 -6.42 -8.84
CA TYR A 83 -17.54 -6.68 -7.46
C TYR A 83 -16.22 -7.45 -7.36
N ASN A 84 -16.09 -8.58 -8.06
CA ASN A 84 -14.85 -9.35 -8.06
C ASN A 84 -13.68 -8.52 -8.58
N THR A 85 -13.89 -7.76 -9.68
CA THR A 85 -12.84 -6.90 -10.25
C THR A 85 -12.37 -5.86 -9.24
N LEU A 86 -13.27 -5.23 -8.48
CA LEU A 86 -12.93 -4.20 -7.48
C LEU A 86 -12.29 -4.80 -6.22
N MET A 87 -12.78 -5.95 -5.75
CA MET A 87 -12.22 -6.64 -4.58
C MET A 87 -10.81 -7.21 -4.83
N ASP A 88 -10.52 -7.62 -6.07
CA ASP A 88 -9.18 -8.08 -6.47
C ASP A 88 -8.16 -6.93 -6.54
N LEU A 89 -8.61 -5.67 -6.48
CA LEU A 89 -7.72 -4.51 -6.41
C LEU A 89 -7.23 -4.31 -4.99
N GLY A 90 -5.94 -3.96 -4.85
CA GLY A 90 -5.46 -3.36 -3.62
C GLY A 90 -6.01 -1.94 -3.44
N ALA A 91 -6.19 -1.52 -2.19
CA ALA A 91 -6.52 -0.15 -1.80
C ALA A 91 -5.86 0.97 -2.65
N PRO A 92 -4.53 0.97 -2.93
CA PRO A 92 -3.89 2.02 -3.73
C PRO A 92 -4.39 2.07 -5.18
N THR A 93 -4.67 0.92 -5.80
CA THR A 93 -5.21 0.87 -7.17
C THR A 93 -6.68 1.27 -7.17
N LEU A 94 -7.45 0.85 -6.17
CA LEU A 94 -8.86 1.23 -6.03
C LEU A 94 -9.05 2.74 -5.89
N HIS A 95 -8.22 3.40 -5.06
CA HIS A 95 -8.17 4.87 -4.97
C HIS A 95 -7.93 5.53 -6.32
N ARG A 96 -7.07 4.92 -7.15
CA ARG A 96 -6.75 5.46 -8.47
C ARG A 96 -7.85 5.21 -9.51
N VAL A 97 -8.54 4.08 -9.43
CA VAL A 97 -9.76 3.81 -10.20
C VAL A 97 -10.84 4.83 -9.86
N LEU A 98 -11.05 5.12 -8.56
CA LEU A 98 -11.99 6.13 -8.10
C LEU A 98 -11.68 7.50 -8.69
N TYR A 99 -10.40 7.91 -8.66
CA TYR A 99 -9.96 9.18 -9.26
C TYR A 99 -10.32 9.28 -10.74
N HIS A 100 -9.92 8.29 -11.55
CA HIS A 100 -10.19 8.27 -12.99
C HIS A 100 -11.68 8.18 -13.32
N TYR A 101 -12.43 7.41 -12.53
CA TYR A 101 -13.86 7.30 -12.69
C TYR A 101 -14.55 8.65 -12.47
N ASN A 102 -14.28 9.31 -11.34
CA ASN A 102 -14.90 10.61 -11.03
C ASN A 102 -14.46 11.68 -12.03
N LEU A 103 -13.18 11.71 -12.41
CA LEU A 103 -12.67 12.65 -13.40
C LEU A 103 -13.44 12.61 -14.73
N ARG A 104 -13.95 11.43 -15.14
CA ARG A 104 -14.59 11.23 -16.45
C ARG A 104 -16.12 11.10 -16.38
N TYR A 105 -16.66 10.59 -15.28
CA TYR A 105 -18.06 10.14 -15.17
C TYR A 105 -18.83 10.72 -13.99
N GLU A 106 -18.25 11.64 -13.21
CA GLU A 106 -18.93 12.27 -12.07
C GLU A 106 -20.28 12.91 -12.44
N SER A 107 -20.42 13.41 -13.68
CA SER A 107 -21.69 13.95 -14.19
C SER A 107 -22.84 12.93 -14.24
N PHE A 108 -22.51 11.63 -14.26
CA PHE A 108 -23.48 10.53 -14.24
C PHE A 108 -23.60 9.86 -12.87
N GLY A 109 -22.97 10.43 -11.84
CA GLY A 109 -22.92 9.92 -10.48
C GLY A 109 -21.50 9.56 -10.04
N GLU A 110 -21.13 10.02 -8.85
CA GLU A 110 -19.85 9.70 -8.22
C GLU A 110 -19.66 8.19 -8.06
N PHE A 111 -18.42 7.72 -8.17
CA PHE A 111 -18.05 6.31 -8.03
C PHE A 111 -18.64 5.65 -6.77
N THR A 112 -18.52 6.31 -5.62
CA THR A 112 -19.01 5.78 -4.34
C THR A 112 -20.53 5.60 -4.35
N TRP A 113 -21.25 6.60 -4.87
CA TRP A 113 -22.69 6.56 -5.02
C TRP A 113 -23.13 5.47 -6.00
N ARG A 114 -22.47 5.34 -7.16
CA ARG A 114 -22.77 4.30 -8.15
C ARG A 114 -22.47 2.89 -7.62
N CYS A 115 -21.44 2.73 -6.78
CA CYS A 115 -21.19 1.46 -6.12
C CYS A 115 -22.34 1.08 -5.17
N GLU A 116 -22.85 2.03 -4.38
CA GLU A 116 -23.99 1.76 -3.49
C GLU A 116 -25.29 1.44 -4.26
N ASP A 117 -25.53 2.13 -5.36
CA ASP A 117 -26.72 1.96 -6.21
C ASP A 117 -26.70 0.61 -6.94
N GLU A 118 -25.59 0.24 -7.57
CA GLU A 118 -25.49 -0.94 -8.44
C GLU A 118 -25.07 -2.22 -7.70
N LEU A 119 -24.33 -2.11 -6.59
CA LEU A 119 -23.82 -3.26 -5.82
C LEU A 119 -24.51 -3.44 -4.47
N GLY A 120 -25.36 -2.50 -4.04
CA GLY A 120 -26.09 -2.51 -2.78
C GLY A 120 -25.53 -1.54 -1.73
N PRO A 121 -26.33 -1.09 -0.74
CA PRO A 121 -25.99 -0.01 0.16
C PRO A 121 -24.80 -0.35 1.06
N SER A 122 -24.09 0.68 1.54
CA SER A 122 -23.12 0.55 2.62
C SER A 122 -23.83 0.38 3.98
N LEU A 123 -23.19 -0.33 4.92
CA LEU A 123 -23.70 -0.54 6.28
C LEU A 123 -24.02 0.79 7.01
N ALA A 124 -23.36 1.89 6.64
CA ALA A 124 -23.63 3.22 7.17
C ALA A 124 -25.06 3.70 6.89
N ARG A 125 -25.63 3.38 5.72
CA ARG A 125 -27.00 3.75 5.31
C ARG A 125 -28.07 2.71 5.67
N LEU A 126 -27.69 1.49 6.03
CA LEU A 126 -28.64 0.49 6.57
C LEU A 126 -29.26 0.93 7.91
N SER A 127 -28.55 1.73 8.71
CA SER A 127 -29.08 2.31 9.95
C SER A 127 -30.33 3.19 9.71
N THR A 128 -30.39 3.87 8.57
CA THR A 128 -31.52 4.71 8.17
C THR A 128 -32.67 3.89 7.56
N MET A 129 -32.36 2.78 6.87
CA MET A 129 -33.37 1.90 6.25
C MET A 129 -34.09 1.00 7.28
N ILE A 130 -33.41 0.59 8.35
CA ILE A 130 -34.02 -0.16 9.47
C ILE A 130 -35.12 0.67 10.17
N TYR A 131 -35.00 2.00 10.21
CA TYR A 131 -36.03 2.89 10.76
C TYR A 131 -37.32 2.93 9.92
N CYS A 132 -37.27 2.64 8.62
CA CYS A 132 -38.48 2.53 7.79
C CYS A 132 -39.22 1.19 7.99
N CYS A 133 -38.51 0.11 8.37
CA CYS A 133 -39.12 -1.22 8.62
C CYS A 133 -39.98 -1.30 9.89
N ALA A 134 -39.84 -0.37 10.83
CA ALA A 134 -40.62 -0.38 12.08
C ALA A 134 -42.09 0.09 11.91
N SER A 135 -42.56 0.28 10.67
CA SER A 135 -43.92 0.75 10.35
C SER A 135 -44.92 -0.36 9.99
N GLY A 136 -44.49 -1.62 9.94
CA GLY A 136 -45.39 -2.77 10.09
C GLY A 136 -46.23 -3.19 8.87
N ASP A 137 -45.63 -3.30 7.68
CA ASP A 137 -46.29 -3.89 6.49
C ASP A 137 -45.58 -5.15 5.94
N TRP A 138 -46.40 -6.07 5.41
CA TRP A 138 -46.20 -7.49 5.10
C TRP A 138 -45.18 -7.86 3.99
N TRP A 139 -43.90 -7.52 4.10
CA TRP A 139 -42.87 -7.99 3.14
C TRP A 139 -41.65 -8.63 3.83
N VAL A 140 -41.82 -9.80 4.44
CA VAL A 140 -40.80 -10.42 5.33
C VAL A 140 -40.07 -11.64 4.74
N GLN A 141 -40.33 -12.05 3.49
CA GLN A 141 -39.53 -13.12 2.85
C GLN A 141 -38.61 -12.65 1.73
N GLN A 142 -38.76 -11.40 1.28
CA GLN A 142 -37.89 -10.84 0.23
C GLN A 142 -36.64 -10.15 0.81
N THR A 143 -36.54 -10.03 2.14
CA THR A 143 -35.53 -9.22 2.85
C THR A 143 -34.29 -9.97 3.35
N CYS A 144 -34.21 -11.30 3.21
CA CYS A 144 -32.98 -12.06 3.50
C CYS A 144 -32.06 -12.21 2.28
N GLY A 145 -32.58 -12.22 1.04
CA GLY A 145 -31.74 -12.16 -0.17
C GLY A 145 -31.00 -10.82 -0.25
N LEU A 146 -31.74 -9.72 -0.08
CA LEU A 146 -31.68 -8.81 1.08
C LEU A 146 -30.32 -8.46 1.78
N ALA A 147 -29.65 -9.45 2.36
CA ALA A 147 -28.54 -9.20 3.28
C ALA A 147 -27.15 -9.40 2.64
N GLU A 148 -27.05 -10.20 1.56
CA GLU A 148 -25.77 -10.47 0.87
C GLU A 148 -25.39 -9.39 -0.15
N TRP A 149 -26.36 -8.71 -0.78
CA TRP A 149 -26.05 -7.56 -1.68
C TRP A 149 -25.72 -6.31 -0.87
N ALA A 150 -26.31 -6.11 0.30
CA ALA A 150 -26.10 -4.92 1.16
C ALA A 150 -24.72 -4.87 1.87
N GLN A 151 -23.76 -5.70 1.46
CA GLN A 151 -22.38 -5.70 2.00
C GLN A 151 -21.32 -5.43 0.93
N LYS A 152 -21.60 -5.68 -0.35
CA LYS A 152 -20.59 -5.67 -1.41
C LYS A 152 -19.95 -4.30 -1.59
N ALA A 153 -20.75 -3.23 -1.68
CA ALA A 153 -20.22 -1.87 -1.74
C ALA A 153 -19.48 -1.49 -0.44
N SER A 154 -20.01 -1.90 0.72
CA SER A 154 -19.38 -1.59 2.02
C SER A 154 -17.97 -2.15 2.13
N LEU A 155 -17.73 -3.37 1.62
CA LEU A 155 -16.40 -3.99 1.62
C LEU A 155 -15.44 -3.22 0.72
N ILE A 156 -15.87 -2.87 -0.50
CA ILE A 156 -15.05 -2.07 -1.44
C ILE A 156 -14.73 -0.70 -0.83
N LEU A 157 -15.73 -0.02 -0.27
CA LEU A 157 -15.54 1.32 0.32
C LEU A 157 -14.66 1.27 1.58
N SER A 158 -14.70 0.20 2.37
CA SER A 158 -13.78 0.05 3.51
C SER A 158 -12.31 -0.04 3.08
N GLN A 159 -11.99 -0.58 1.91
CA GLN A 159 -10.62 -0.60 1.38
C GLN A 159 -10.11 0.82 1.07
N LEU A 160 -11.00 1.78 0.81
CA LEU A 160 -10.61 3.18 0.65
C LEU A 160 -10.17 3.82 1.97
N GLU A 161 -10.51 3.25 3.12
CA GLU A 161 -10.10 3.76 4.43
C GLU A 161 -8.69 3.31 4.83
N GLU A 162 -8.16 2.24 4.23
CA GLU A 162 -6.87 1.62 4.60
C GLU A 162 -5.64 2.52 4.38
N LEU A 163 -5.70 3.46 3.44
CA LEU A 163 -4.56 4.35 3.15
C LEU A 163 -4.52 5.56 4.07
N SER A 164 -3.30 6.00 4.40
CA SER A 164 -3.09 7.22 5.15
C SER A 164 -3.54 8.46 4.35
N PRO A 165 -3.90 9.57 5.03
CA PRO A 165 -4.28 10.82 4.37
C PRO A 165 -3.20 11.35 3.41
N TRP A 166 -1.93 11.10 3.71
CA TRP A 166 -0.81 11.52 2.87
C TRP A 166 -0.79 10.78 1.52
N CYS A 167 -0.98 9.46 1.52
CA CYS A 167 -1.06 8.71 0.28
C CYS A 167 -2.35 9.00 -0.49
N LYS A 168 -3.47 9.24 0.19
CA LYS A 168 -4.71 9.68 -0.45
C LYS A 168 -4.51 10.98 -1.23
N GLY A 169 -3.81 11.96 -0.65
CA GLY A 169 -3.48 13.21 -1.35
C GLY A 169 -2.60 12.99 -2.57
N LEU A 170 -1.53 12.19 -2.46
CA LEU A 170 -0.63 11.90 -3.58
C LEU A 170 -1.31 11.11 -4.72
N LEU A 171 -2.25 10.22 -4.38
CA LEU A 171 -3.01 9.46 -5.36
C LEU A 171 -4.10 10.29 -6.07
N GLN A 172 -4.27 11.58 -5.76
CA GLN A 172 -5.14 12.51 -6.48
C GLN A 172 -4.41 13.34 -7.55
N GLU A 173 -3.10 13.19 -7.67
CA GLU A 173 -2.30 13.89 -8.69
C GLU A 173 -2.80 13.57 -10.11
N PRO A 174 -2.69 14.50 -11.09
CA PRO A 174 -3.29 14.33 -12.42
C PRO A 174 -2.68 13.14 -13.19
N LYS A 175 -1.41 12.86 -12.94
CA LYS A 175 -0.68 11.77 -13.59
C LYS A 175 0.29 11.13 -12.62
N ILE A 176 0.37 9.80 -12.67
CA ILE A 176 1.33 9.03 -11.86
C ILE A 176 2.14 8.13 -12.79
N GLY A 177 3.45 8.37 -12.86
CA GLY A 177 4.38 7.54 -13.61
C GLY A 177 4.95 6.43 -12.75
N LEU A 178 4.87 5.17 -13.20
CA LEU A 178 5.56 4.07 -12.54
C LEU A 178 7.00 3.96 -13.05
N ARG A 179 7.98 4.33 -12.21
CA ARG A 179 9.40 4.31 -12.56
C ARG A 179 10.16 3.20 -11.83
N ARG A 180 11.30 2.83 -12.40
CA ARG A 180 12.24 1.84 -11.85
C ARG A 180 13.60 2.50 -11.60
N MET A 181 14.15 2.29 -10.41
CA MET A 181 15.50 2.68 -10.05
C MET A 181 16.33 1.46 -9.67
N SER A 182 17.62 1.47 -10.00
CA SER A 182 18.59 0.44 -9.59
C SER A 182 19.63 1.04 -8.66
N LEU A 183 19.64 0.58 -7.41
CA LEU A 183 20.56 1.02 -6.37
C LEU A 183 21.65 -0.02 -6.16
N LYS A 184 22.92 0.40 -6.18
CA LYS A 184 24.04 -0.49 -5.83
C LYS A 184 24.32 -0.40 -4.33
N PHE A 185 24.57 -1.54 -3.69
CA PHE A 185 24.87 -1.61 -2.27
C PHE A 185 25.87 -2.74 -1.96
N LEU A 186 26.61 -2.62 -0.87
CA LEU A 186 27.52 -3.66 -0.40
C LEU A 186 26.78 -4.66 0.49
N SER A 187 26.94 -5.94 0.18
CA SER A 187 26.44 -7.06 0.97
C SER A 187 27.62 -7.76 1.61
N CYS A 188 27.82 -7.55 2.91
CA CYS A 188 28.93 -8.16 3.64
C CYS A 188 28.45 -9.36 4.46
N ARG A 189 29.25 -10.44 4.43
CA ARG A 189 29.10 -11.63 5.26
C ARG A 189 30.38 -11.87 6.05
N TYR A 190 30.23 -12.29 7.29
CA TYR A 190 31.35 -12.70 8.12
C TYR A 190 31.92 -14.02 7.59
N THR A 191 33.22 -14.07 7.37
CA THR A 191 33.89 -15.27 6.82
C THR A 191 34.40 -16.21 7.90
N ASP A 192 34.59 -15.73 9.14
CA ASP A 192 35.09 -16.54 10.24
C ASP A 192 33.98 -17.40 10.87
N THR A 193 34.09 -18.72 10.67
CA THR A 193 33.23 -19.76 11.26
C THR A 193 33.52 -20.04 12.73
N LYS A 194 34.51 -19.37 13.34
CA LYS A 194 34.81 -19.53 14.78
C LYS A 194 33.79 -18.90 15.72
N VAL A 195 32.70 -18.31 15.21
CA VAL A 195 31.68 -17.58 15.97
C VAL A 195 30.41 -18.42 16.20
N PHE A 196 30.56 -19.71 16.53
CA PHE A 196 29.46 -20.55 17.07
C PHE A 196 29.26 -20.37 18.58
N GLY A 197 29.41 -19.14 19.08
CA GLY A 197 29.27 -18.78 20.50
C GLY A 197 29.41 -17.27 20.67
N ILE A 198 28.35 -16.53 20.39
CA ILE A 198 28.38 -15.06 20.30
C ILE A 198 28.50 -14.46 21.71
N SER A 199 29.73 -14.25 22.18
CA SER A 199 30.05 -13.23 23.17
C SER A 199 30.32 -11.93 22.42
N TRP A 200 29.59 -10.86 22.75
CA TRP A 200 29.71 -9.53 22.14
C TRP A 200 31.14 -8.97 22.12
N LEU A 201 32.03 -9.50 22.95
CA LEU A 201 33.45 -9.13 23.05
C LEU A 201 34.30 -9.47 21.80
N GLY A 202 33.81 -10.31 20.88
CA GLY A 202 34.57 -10.71 19.68
C GLY A 202 34.30 -9.89 18.42
N MET A 203 33.32 -8.98 18.43
CA MET A 203 32.89 -8.22 17.25
C MET A 203 33.63 -6.87 17.16
N GLY A 204 34.96 -6.93 17.07
CA GLY A 204 35.81 -5.76 16.87
C GLY A 204 35.93 -5.32 15.39
N PRO A 205 36.67 -4.25 15.11
CA PRO A 205 37.00 -3.81 13.73
C PRO A 205 37.81 -4.87 12.95
N ASP A 206 38.45 -5.81 13.64
CA ASP A 206 39.35 -6.82 13.06
C ASP A 206 38.64 -8.09 12.53
N VAL A 207 37.31 -8.11 12.49
CA VAL A 207 36.58 -9.28 11.96
C VAL A 207 36.67 -9.31 10.43
N HIS A 208 37.14 -10.43 9.88
CA HIS A 208 37.17 -10.65 8.44
C HIS A 208 35.74 -10.70 7.85
N LYS A 209 35.49 -9.83 6.88
CA LYS A 209 34.23 -9.70 6.14
C LYS A 209 34.51 -9.92 4.65
N ALA A 210 33.74 -10.79 4.01
CA ALA A 210 33.65 -10.82 2.55
C ALA A 210 32.47 -9.94 2.13
N CYS A 211 32.73 -8.95 1.27
CA CYS A 211 31.73 -8.01 0.80
C CYS A 211 31.58 -8.08 -0.71
N ASP A 212 30.35 -8.29 -1.18
CA ASP A 212 30.00 -8.29 -2.60
C ASP A 212 29.16 -7.08 -2.95
N LEU A 213 29.45 -6.46 -4.10
CA LEU A 213 28.61 -5.41 -4.65
C LEU A 213 27.37 -6.02 -5.28
N GLN A 214 26.19 -5.64 -4.79
CA GLN A 214 24.91 -6.12 -5.28
C GLN A 214 24.06 -4.95 -5.77
N THR A 215 23.07 -5.25 -6.61
CA THR A 215 22.11 -4.26 -7.13
C THR A 215 20.71 -4.58 -6.65
N LEU A 216 20.01 -3.58 -6.11
CA LEU A 216 18.62 -3.64 -5.70
C LEU A 216 17.78 -2.81 -6.67
N THR A 217 16.81 -3.45 -7.31
CA THR A 217 15.84 -2.77 -8.15
C THR A 217 14.63 -2.38 -7.30
N VAL A 218 14.23 -1.11 -7.36
CA VAL A 218 13.09 -0.56 -6.63
C VAL A 218 12.15 0.13 -7.62
N MET A 219 10.87 -0.18 -7.53
CA MET A 219 9.81 0.52 -8.27
C MET A 219 9.26 1.65 -7.39
N TYR A 220 8.96 2.80 -7.97
CA TYR A 220 8.39 3.93 -7.25
C TYR A 220 7.44 4.74 -8.13
N ASN A 221 6.49 5.40 -7.48
CA ASN A 221 5.57 6.33 -8.14
C ASN A 221 6.25 7.70 -8.29
N ASP A 222 6.17 8.24 -9.50
CA ASP A 222 6.55 9.61 -9.86
C ASP A 222 5.27 10.42 -10.03
N TYR A 223 5.08 11.42 -9.19
CA TYR A 223 3.82 12.17 -9.10
C TYR A 223 3.94 13.50 -9.84
N GLY A 224 2.91 13.86 -10.61
CA GLY A 224 2.81 15.13 -11.32
C GLY A 224 3.18 15.04 -12.80
N GLU A 225 3.18 16.18 -13.49
CA GLU A 225 3.54 16.22 -14.91
C GLU A 225 5.03 15.95 -15.11
N PRO A 226 5.41 15.15 -16.13
CA PRO A 226 6.81 14.98 -16.46
C PRO A 226 7.38 16.36 -16.79
N LYS A 227 8.37 16.80 -16.01
CA LYS A 227 9.18 17.95 -16.40
C LYS A 227 9.85 17.59 -17.72
N GLU A 228 9.32 18.11 -18.84
CA GLU A 228 10.05 18.12 -20.10
C GLU A 228 11.38 18.82 -19.82
N LEU A 229 12.48 18.14 -20.18
CA LEU A 229 13.85 18.52 -19.87
C LEU A 229 14.58 18.84 -21.17
#